data_AF-A0A8J4FJ79-F1
#
_entry.id   AF-A0A8J4FJ79-F1
#
_cell.length_a   1.000
_cell.length_b   1.000
_cell.length_c   1.000
_cell.angle_alpha   90.00
_cell.angle_beta   90.00
_cell.angle_gamma   90.00
#
_symmetry.space_group_name_H-M   'P 1'
#
loop_
_entity.id
_entity.type
_entity.pdbx_description
1 polymer ?
#
loop_
_entity_poly.entity_id
_entity_poly.type
_entity_poly.pdbx_seq_one_letter_code
_entity_poly.pdbx_strand_id
1 'polypeptide(L)'
;SPQPPLSPAPPLPPSPPPAPPPSPPQPPPPYPPVPSPAAPSHPPPSYPPPDPPSPPYPFPPRPSPPPSPGPAPPSPRPPSPLPPSPRPPPSPSSPPPTPRPPALPRQPRPPSPPPPPPFLSTLNIPPPMINETSPSAVLYINQSVLVEDPINSNGNTQPLTTANITALFPDAANVTVSDHKVSFPLGVVRLGAGGSGCDDAFVVKVRGQLLRRLTLTEQQIVRLECTEADTPADSPPPAESGRRRSVLQGTPAAPATPQTQPVLATLSAAPWAPPPPRATCKSPGPDAASLALAIDLSLPPETNTTAASITIAEILATWSAPANNDTEDAANGMLICGPPGLDMFRSSTSVNVTYAVPLSTQGAVQYGPQCDGSTSASPSELVSGQVGCLMVVIPSVVDGGQPSREVTSPPPRPSSGTTSALPSSADGNAPGSSDATASKGKKRSSLLMLIIIVAACVLMLALCTLLVVVLVRRRRRRRKEEREAERRASSND
;
A
#
# COMPACT_ATOMS: atom_id res chain seq x y z
N SER A 1 6.72 -64.55 41.87
CA SER A 1 8.13 -64.12 41.79
C SER A 1 8.24 -62.98 40.79
N PRO A 2 8.79 -61.82 41.16
CA PRO A 2 9.01 -60.72 40.21
C PRO A 2 10.14 -61.07 39.23
N GLN A 3 10.02 -60.61 37.99
CA GLN A 3 10.94 -60.86 36.89
C GLN A 3 12.16 -59.91 36.99
N PRO A 4 13.40 -60.38 36.73
CA PRO A 4 14.58 -59.53 36.86
C PRO A 4 14.61 -58.44 35.78
N PRO A 5 15.16 -57.25 36.08
CA PRO A 5 15.26 -56.16 35.12
C PRO A 5 16.22 -56.52 33.97
N LEU A 6 15.78 -56.25 32.74
CA LEU A 6 16.59 -56.41 31.53
C LEU A 6 17.76 -55.42 31.53
N SER A 7 18.94 -55.90 31.18
CA SER A 7 20.15 -55.08 31.07
C SER A 7 20.01 -54.00 29.99
N PRO A 8 20.54 -52.78 30.20
CA PRO A 8 20.46 -51.71 29.21
C PRO A 8 21.28 -52.07 27.96
N ALA A 9 20.71 -51.78 26.79
CA ALA A 9 21.41 -51.95 25.51
C ALA A 9 22.61 -50.99 25.40
N PRO A 10 23.72 -51.40 24.78
CA PRO A 10 24.88 -50.54 24.59
C PRO A 10 24.55 -49.35 23.67
N PRO A 11 25.19 -48.18 23.87
CA PRO A 11 24.95 -47.01 23.05
C PRO A 11 25.39 -47.25 21.59
N LEU A 12 24.56 -46.81 20.65
CA LEU A 12 24.88 -46.82 19.22
C LEU A 12 26.08 -45.89 18.95
N PRO A 13 26.98 -46.25 18.01
CA PRO A 13 28.09 -45.39 17.62
C PRO A 13 27.57 -44.10 16.97
N PRO A 14 28.26 -42.96 17.13
CA PRO A 14 27.84 -41.69 16.54
C PRO A 14 27.86 -41.76 15.01
N SER A 15 26.80 -41.26 14.37
CA SER A 15 26.72 -41.14 12.91
C SER A 15 27.87 -40.28 12.36
N PRO A 16 28.48 -40.65 11.22
CA PRO A 16 29.49 -39.81 10.58
C PRO A 16 28.89 -38.46 10.16
N PRO A 17 29.68 -37.37 10.19
CA PRO A 17 29.22 -36.06 9.76
C PRO A 17 28.82 -36.08 8.27
N PRO A 18 27.77 -35.34 7.87
CA PRO A 18 27.38 -35.24 6.48
C PRO A 18 28.50 -34.63 5.64
N ALA A 19 28.68 -35.14 4.42
CA ALA A 19 29.66 -34.60 3.48
C ALA A 19 29.35 -33.12 3.17
N PRO A 20 30.38 -32.26 3.01
CA PRO A 20 30.17 -30.87 2.64
C PRO A 20 29.48 -30.79 1.26
N PRO A 21 28.55 -29.83 1.06
CA PRO A 21 27.89 -29.66 -0.23
C PRO A 21 28.92 -29.30 -1.32
N PRO A 22 28.72 -29.76 -2.57
CA PRO A 22 29.61 -29.42 -3.67
C PRO A 22 29.64 -27.91 -3.89
N SER A 23 30.83 -27.36 -4.10
CA SER A 23 31.00 -25.93 -4.37
C SER A 23 30.23 -25.53 -5.63
N PRO A 24 29.51 -24.38 -5.63
CA PRO A 24 28.81 -23.93 -6.82
C PRO A 24 29.81 -23.67 -7.97
N PRO A 25 29.42 -23.92 -9.23
CA PRO A 25 30.29 -23.69 -10.37
C PRO A 25 30.71 -22.21 -10.43
N GLN A 26 31.99 -21.95 -10.61
CA GLN A 26 32.49 -20.58 -10.78
C GLN A 26 31.81 -19.93 -12.00
N PRO A 27 31.36 -18.67 -11.89
CA PRO A 27 30.86 -17.94 -13.05
C PRO A 27 31.99 -17.78 -14.08
N PRO A 28 31.67 -17.82 -15.39
CA PRO A 28 32.67 -17.64 -16.43
C PRO A 28 33.34 -16.27 -16.31
N PRO A 29 34.63 -16.13 -16.70
CA PRO A 29 35.31 -14.85 -16.67
C PRO A 29 34.58 -13.83 -17.57
N PRO A 30 34.53 -12.55 -17.17
CA PRO A 30 33.88 -11.53 -17.98
C PRO A 30 34.56 -11.41 -19.35
N TYR A 31 33.76 -11.40 -20.41
CA TYR A 31 34.25 -11.22 -21.77
C TYR A 31 35.02 -9.89 -21.91
N PRO A 32 36.10 -9.84 -22.71
CA PRO A 32 36.78 -8.58 -23.00
C PRO A 32 35.81 -7.59 -23.67
N PRO A 33 35.95 -6.28 -23.41
CA PRO A 33 35.06 -5.28 -23.97
C PRO A 33 35.12 -5.30 -25.50
N VAL A 34 33.97 -5.48 -26.14
CA VAL A 34 33.82 -5.40 -27.59
C VAL A 34 34.27 -4.00 -28.04
N PRO A 35 35.17 -3.88 -29.03
CA PRO A 35 35.60 -2.56 -29.52
C PRO A 35 34.39 -1.80 -30.06
N SER A 36 34.16 -0.60 -29.53
CA SER A 36 33.01 0.24 -29.89
C SER A 36 32.97 0.48 -31.40
N PRO A 37 31.81 0.31 -32.06
CA PRO A 37 31.67 0.65 -33.47
C PRO A 37 32.01 2.13 -33.67
N ALA A 38 32.78 2.44 -34.72
CA ALA A 38 33.16 3.80 -35.04
C ALA A 38 31.91 4.67 -35.21
N ALA A 39 31.89 5.82 -34.51
CA ALA A 39 30.74 6.71 -34.55
C ALA A 39 30.47 7.18 -35.99
N PRO A 40 29.22 7.11 -36.49
CA PRO A 40 28.90 7.63 -37.81
C PRO A 40 29.20 9.13 -37.85
N SER A 41 29.90 9.56 -38.90
CA SER A 41 30.27 10.96 -39.10
C SER A 41 29.02 11.82 -39.25
N HIS A 42 28.65 12.53 -38.18
CA HIS A 42 27.55 13.48 -38.24
C HIS A 42 27.89 14.60 -39.24
N PRO A 43 26.98 14.95 -40.16
CA PRO A 43 27.17 16.12 -41.02
C PRO A 43 27.29 17.39 -40.14
N PRO A 44 28.01 18.44 -40.62
CA PRO A 44 28.14 19.67 -39.87
C PRO A 44 26.75 20.27 -39.57
N PRO A 45 26.53 20.85 -38.38
CA PRO A 45 25.24 21.42 -38.03
C PRO A 45 24.93 22.58 -38.98
N SER A 46 23.88 22.42 -39.79
CA SER A 46 23.28 23.53 -40.52
C SER A 46 22.80 24.56 -39.51
N TYR A 47 23.53 25.67 -39.40
CA TYR A 47 23.11 26.80 -38.58
C TYR A 47 21.71 27.25 -39.04
N PRO A 48 20.73 27.36 -38.14
CA PRO A 48 19.46 27.98 -38.50
C PRO A 48 19.75 29.44 -38.94
N PRO A 49 19.00 29.97 -39.93
CA PRO A 49 19.12 31.38 -40.28
C PRO A 49 18.84 32.24 -39.04
N PRO A 50 19.50 33.40 -38.90
CA PRO A 50 19.26 34.28 -37.76
C PRO A 50 17.78 34.67 -37.70
N ASP A 51 17.18 34.52 -36.51
CA ASP A 51 15.78 34.88 -36.30
C ASP A 51 15.54 36.34 -36.69
N PRO A 52 14.42 36.65 -37.38
CA PRO A 52 14.07 38.02 -37.71
C PRO A 52 13.90 38.83 -36.42
N PRO A 53 14.27 40.13 -36.41
CA PRO A 53 14.17 40.95 -35.20
C PRO A 53 12.73 40.96 -34.69
N SER A 54 12.56 40.56 -33.42
CA SER A 54 11.25 40.50 -32.78
C SER A 54 10.50 41.82 -32.96
N PRO A 55 9.22 41.79 -33.41
CA PRO A 55 8.43 43.02 -33.51
C PRO A 55 8.35 43.68 -32.13
N PRO A 56 8.27 45.02 -32.06
CA PRO A 56 8.17 45.72 -30.80
C PRO A 56 6.96 45.19 -30.01
N TYR A 57 7.19 44.79 -28.76
CA TYR A 57 6.15 44.24 -27.89
C TYR A 57 4.92 45.17 -27.91
N PRO A 58 3.73 44.66 -28.25
CA PRO A 58 2.52 45.46 -28.07
C PRO A 58 2.42 45.78 -26.57
N PHE A 59 2.25 47.07 -26.25
CA PHE A 59 2.08 47.52 -24.87
C PHE A 59 1.00 46.66 -24.18
N PRO A 60 1.23 46.20 -22.94
CA PRO A 60 0.23 45.42 -22.24
C PRO A 60 -1.08 46.21 -22.21
N PRO A 61 -2.22 45.61 -22.59
CA PRO A 61 -3.49 46.32 -22.60
C PRO A 61 -3.73 46.87 -21.21
N ARG A 62 -3.96 48.18 -21.15
CA ARG A 62 -4.16 48.92 -19.90
C ARG A 62 -5.24 48.20 -19.08
N PRO A 63 -5.01 47.88 -17.79
CA PRO A 63 -5.99 47.15 -17.00
C PRO A 63 -7.35 47.86 -17.11
N SER A 64 -8.36 47.12 -17.57
CA SER A 64 -9.73 47.63 -17.62
C SER A 64 -10.11 48.11 -16.21
N PRO A 65 -10.76 49.28 -16.06
CA PRO A 65 -11.24 49.70 -14.76
C PRO A 65 -12.14 48.61 -14.17
N PRO A 66 -12.09 48.38 -12.85
CA PRO A 66 -12.95 47.38 -12.23
C PRO A 66 -14.41 47.67 -12.61
N PRO A 67 -15.20 46.66 -12.98
CA PRO A 67 -16.60 46.86 -13.31
C PRO A 67 -17.28 47.53 -12.11
N SER A 68 -18.04 48.59 -12.38
CA SER A 68 -18.79 49.31 -11.34
C SER A 68 -19.57 48.31 -10.49
N PRO A 69 -19.56 48.43 -9.15
CA PRO A 69 -20.29 47.51 -8.29
C PRO A 69 -21.75 47.48 -8.73
N GLY A 70 -22.23 46.29 -9.10
CA GLY A 70 -23.62 46.10 -9.46
C GLY A 70 -24.54 46.53 -8.30
N PRO A 71 -25.78 46.95 -8.59
CA PRO A 71 -26.72 47.31 -7.54
C PRO A 71 -26.82 46.17 -6.53
N ALA A 72 -26.74 46.51 -5.24
CA ALA A 72 -26.79 45.52 -4.17
C ALA A 72 -28.05 44.64 -4.33
N PRO A 73 -27.93 43.30 -4.17
CA PRO A 73 -29.10 42.43 -4.26
C PRO A 73 -30.15 42.88 -3.24
N PRO A 74 -31.45 42.88 -3.60
CA PRO A 74 -32.51 43.32 -2.69
C PRO A 74 -32.46 42.48 -1.41
N SER A 75 -32.47 43.16 -0.27
CA SER A 75 -32.41 42.52 1.05
C SER A 75 -33.43 41.39 1.15
N PRO A 76 -33.07 40.21 1.70
CA PRO A 76 -34.01 39.11 1.87
C PRO A 76 -35.21 39.60 2.66
N ARG A 77 -36.40 39.47 2.06
CA ARG A 77 -37.66 39.85 2.70
C ARG A 77 -37.80 38.99 3.98
N PRO A 78 -38.05 39.56 5.16
CA PRO A 78 -38.19 38.76 6.37
C PRO A 78 -39.30 37.73 6.17
N PRO A 79 -39.10 36.46 6.60
CA PRO A 79 -40.11 35.43 6.42
C PRO A 79 -41.40 35.85 7.13
N SER A 80 -42.52 35.77 6.41
CA SER A 80 -43.83 36.06 7.01
C SER A 80 -44.07 35.14 8.21
N PRO A 81 -44.70 35.65 9.30
CA PRO A 81 -45.02 34.81 10.44
C PRO A 81 -45.88 33.64 9.99
N LEU A 82 -45.47 32.42 10.37
CA LEU A 82 -46.24 31.21 10.08
C LEU A 82 -47.66 31.35 10.65
N PRO A 83 -48.70 30.91 9.93
CA PRO A 83 -50.04 30.86 10.49
C PRO A 83 -50.06 29.96 11.73
N PRO A 84 -50.89 30.27 12.74
CA PRO A 84 -50.99 29.45 13.94
C PRO A 84 -51.37 28.01 13.54
N SER A 85 -50.56 27.04 13.97
CA SER A 85 -50.81 25.63 13.66
C SER A 85 -52.20 25.21 14.16
N PRO A 86 -52.98 24.48 13.34
CA PRO A 86 -54.29 24.02 13.77
C PRO A 86 -54.16 23.14 15.01
N ARG A 87 -55.07 23.35 15.97
CA ARG A 87 -55.09 22.61 17.24
C ARG A 87 -55.19 21.11 16.94
N PRO A 88 -54.29 20.26 17.45
CA PRO A 88 -54.41 18.81 17.24
C PRO A 88 -55.76 18.32 17.80
N PRO A 89 -56.42 17.35 17.15
CA PRO A 89 -57.66 16.78 17.65
C PRO A 89 -57.42 16.13 19.04
N PRO A 90 -58.44 16.08 19.91
CA PRO A 90 -58.29 15.47 21.22
C PRO A 90 -57.93 13.99 21.06
N SER A 91 -56.77 13.59 21.59
CA SER A 91 -56.33 12.20 21.61
C SER A 91 -57.39 11.33 22.30
N PRO A 92 -57.75 10.15 21.75
CA PRO A 92 -58.65 9.24 22.41
C PRO A 92 -58.08 8.83 23.78
N SER A 93 -58.96 8.71 24.77
CA SER A 93 -58.62 8.52 26.18
C SER A 93 -57.58 7.42 26.41
N SER A 94 -56.43 7.81 26.94
CA SER A 94 -55.37 6.89 27.33
C SER A 94 -55.90 5.79 28.27
N PRO A 95 -55.53 4.51 28.07
CA PRO A 95 -55.88 3.45 29.01
C PRO A 95 -55.30 3.74 30.42
N PRO A 96 -55.91 3.19 31.49
CA PRO A 96 -55.48 3.46 32.85
C PRO A 96 -53.99 3.11 33.06
N PRO A 97 -53.25 3.91 33.84
CA PRO A 97 -51.81 3.72 34.01
C PRO A 97 -51.51 2.37 34.68
N THR A 98 -50.88 1.48 33.93
CA THR A 98 -50.33 0.22 34.46
C THR A 98 -49.35 0.56 35.60
N PRO A 99 -49.41 -0.14 36.75
CA PRO A 99 -48.54 0.16 37.88
C PRO A 99 -47.07 0.10 37.45
N ARG A 100 -46.37 1.23 37.61
CA ARG A 100 -44.97 1.37 37.20
C ARG A 100 -44.13 0.35 37.96
N PRO A 101 -43.44 -0.60 37.28
CA PRO A 101 -42.58 -1.55 37.98
C PRO A 101 -41.52 -0.79 38.77
N PRO A 102 -41.12 -1.29 39.96
CA PRO A 102 -40.12 -0.63 40.80
C PRO A 102 -38.85 -0.38 39.98
N ALA A 103 -38.32 0.84 40.09
CA ALA A 103 -37.15 1.23 39.31
C ALA A 103 -35.99 0.28 39.61
N LEU A 104 -35.61 -0.54 38.62
CA LEU A 104 -34.43 -1.39 38.71
C LEU A 104 -33.24 -0.51 39.14
N PRO A 105 -32.42 -0.97 40.10
CA PRO A 105 -31.27 -0.20 40.55
C PRO A 105 -30.43 0.15 39.32
N ARG A 106 -30.14 1.44 39.14
CA ARG A 106 -29.36 1.93 38.00
C ARG A 106 -28.09 1.10 37.93
N GLN A 107 -27.92 0.31 36.86
CA GLN A 107 -26.67 -0.41 36.66
C GLN A 107 -25.53 0.62 36.77
N PRO A 108 -24.49 0.35 37.57
CA PRO A 108 -23.33 1.22 37.59
C PRO A 108 -22.85 1.33 36.14
N ARG A 109 -22.61 2.57 35.68
CA ARG A 109 -22.06 2.77 34.34
C ARG A 109 -20.80 1.90 34.24
N PRO A 110 -20.62 1.14 33.14
CA PRO A 110 -19.35 0.46 32.91
C PRO A 110 -18.21 1.46 33.13
N PRO A 111 -17.13 1.08 33.82
CA PRO A 111 -15.98 1.96 33.94
C PRO A 111 -15.55 2.38 32.53
N SER A 112 -15.26 3.67 32.35
CA SER A 112 -14.72 4.17 31.09
C SER A 112 -13.54 3.28 30.69
N PRO A 113 -13.44 2.82 29.42
CA PRO A 113 -12.30 2.04 29.00
C PRO A 113 -11.02 2.84 29.28
N PRO A 114 -9.93 2.19 29.74
CA PRO A 114 -8.66 2.89 29.92
C PRO A 114 -8.25 3.54 28.59
N PRO A 115 -7.60 4.71 28.62
CA PRO A 115 -7.09 5.33 27.40
C PRO A 115 -6.16 4.33 26.67
N PRO A 116 -6.19 4.30 25.32
CA PRO A 116 -5.28 3.44 24.57
C PRO A 116 -3.82 3.77 24.92
N PRO A 117 -2.93 2.77 25.00
CA PRO A 117 -1.52 3.01 25.30
C PRO A 117 -0.89 3.89 24.20
N PRO A 118 -0.01 4.83 24.55
CA PRO A 118 0.58 5.75 23.57
C PRO A 118 1.40 4.97 22.53
N PHE A 119 1.26 5.36 21.25
CA PHE A 119 1.79 4.60 20.12
C PHE A 119 3.31 4.38 20.19
N LEU A 120 4.05 5.33 20.79
CA LEU A 120 5.48 5.25 21.07
C LEU A 120 5.91 3.94 21.78
N SER A 121 5.03 3.37 22.60
CA SER A 121 5.24 2.08 23.27
C SER A 121 5.36 0.91 22.29
N THR A 122 4.72 1.01 21.12
CA THR A 122 4.68 -0.05 20.10
C THR A 122 5.90 -0.03 19.18
N LEU A 123 6.56 1.11 19.08
CA LEU A 123 7.85 1.26 18.40
C LEU A 123 9.03 0.73 19.23
N ASN A 124 8.80 0.32 20.48
CA ASN A 124 9.83 -0.12 21.45
C ASN A 124 10.98 0.89 21.65
N ILE A 125 10.78 2.18 21.34
CA ILE A 125 11.78 3.22 21.57
C ILE A 125 11.82 3.53 23.07
N PRO A 126 12.96 3.34 23.77
CA PRO A 126 13.05 3.62 25.20
C PRO A 126 12.78 5.11 25.50
N PRO A 127 12.00 5.45 26.54
CA PRO A 127 11.72 6.82 26.93
C PRO A 127 12.93 7.79 26.99
N PRO A 128 14.13 7.44 27.51
CA PRO A 128 15.29 8.35 27.51
C PRO A 128 15.85 8.69 26.12
N MET A 129 15.43 7.99 25.07
CA MET A 129 15.79 8.27 23.68
C MET A 129 14.86 9.28 23.02
N ILE A 130 13.74 9.64 23.67
CA ILE A 130 12.75 10.60 23.20
C ILE A 130 12.95 11.92 23.95
N ASN A 131 12.93 13.05 23.24
CA ASN A 131 13.04 14.39 23.84
C ASN A 131 12.21 15.39 23.04
N GLU A 132 10.95 15.58 23.46
CA GLU A 132 10.01 16.50 22.83
C GLU A 132 10.38 17.98 23.03
N THR A 133 11.05 18.33 24.14
CA THR A 133 11.31 19.72 24.54
C THR A 133 12.53 20.31 23.85
N SER A 134 13.53 19.49 23.52
CA SER A 134 14.80 19.90 22.92
C SER A 134 15.40 18.80 22.02
N PRO A 135 14.68 18.38 20.96
CA PRO A 135 15.12 17.29 20.10
C PRO A 135 16.45 17.60 19.41
N SER A 136 17.36 16.62 19.39
CA SER A 136 18.60 16.67 18.60
C SER A 136 18.40 16.15 17.18
N ALA A 137 17.36 15.33 16.97
CA ALA A 137 16.93 14.86 15.66
C ALA A 137 15.43 14.55 15.69
N VAL A 138 14.82 14.41 14.51
CA VAL A 138 13.49 13.83 14.33
C VAL A 138 13.62 12.56 13.52
N LEU A 139 13.10 11.45 14.04
CA LEU A 139 12.99 10.18 13.36
C LEU A 139 11.61 10.07 12.73
N TYR A 140 11.55 10.12 11.40
CA TYR A 140 10.35 9.85 10.63
C TYR A 140 10.26 8.34 10.35
N ILE A 141 9.15 7.73 10.72
CA ILE A 141 8.87 6.31 10.52
C ILE A 141 7.65 6.20 9.60
N ASN A 142 7.87 5.68 8.40
CA ASN A 142 6.86 5.46 7.38
C ASN A 142 6.42 4.00 7.40
N GLN A 143 5.14 3.75 7.57
CA GLN A 143 4.55 2.42 7.57
C GLN A 143 3.34 2.38 6.63
N SER A 144 3.31 1.40 5.72
CA SER A 144 2.10 1.09 4.95
C SER A 144 1.24 0.09 5.74
N VAL A 145 0.04 0.48 6.15
CA VAL A 145 -0.92 -0.32 6.90
C VAL A 145 -2.15 -0.57 6.04
N LEU A 146 -2.61 -1.83 5.96
CA LEU A 146 -3.86 -2.17 5.31
C LEU A 146 -4.99 -2.19 6.34
N VAL A 147 -6.02 -1.39 6.12
CA VAL A 147 -7.20 -1.29 7.01
C VAL A 147 -8.41 -1.86 6.27
N GLU A 148 -9.07 -2.89 6.81
CA GLU A 148 -10.33 -3.39 6.20
C GLU A 148 -11.44 -2.32 6.30
N ASP A 149 -12.16 -2.09 5.20
CA ASP A 149 -13.31 -1.19 5.21
C ASP A 149 -14.49 -1.88 5.94
N PRO A 150 -15.23 -1.17 6.82
CA PRO A 150 -16.31 -1.76 7.59
C PRO A 150 -17.46 -2.22 6.69
N ILE A 151 -17.86 -3.48 6.87
CA ILE A 151 -19.05 -4.07 6.23
C ILE A 151 -20.29 -3.63 7.02
N ASN A 152 -21.24 -2.99 6.36
CA ASN A 152 -22.49 -2.58 6.99
C ASN A 152 -23.52 -3.73 7.07
N SER A 153 -24.65 -3.51 7.75
CA SER A 153 -25.71 -4.51 7.93
C SER A 153 -26.29 -5.10 6.64
N ASN A 154 -26.08 -4.45 5.51
CA ASN A 154 -26.59 -4.85 4.21
C ASN A 154 -25.56 -5.67 3.41
N GLY A 155 -24.40 -5.99 4.00
CA GLY A 155 -23.29 -6.69 3.33
C GLY A 155 -22.40 -5.80 2.46
N ASN A 156 -22.70 -4.49 2.37
CA ASN A 156 -21.91 -3.56 1.56
C ASN A 156 -20.74 -3.00 2.38
N THR A 157 -19.55 -2.98 1.81
CA THR A 157 -18.41 -2.26 2.38
C THR A 157 -18.62 -0.75 2.28
N GLN A 158 -18.45 -0.05 3.40
CA GLN A 158 -18.51 1.40 3.48
C GLN A 158 -17.08 1.95 3.51
N PRO A 159 -16.64 2.75 2.51
CA PRO A 159 -15.29 3.28 2.48
C PRO A 159 -15.00 4.13 3.72
N LEU A 160 -13.83 3.93 4.32
CA LEU A 160 -13.37 4.74 5.44
C LEU A 160 -13.11 6.18 4.97
N THR A 161 -13.70 7.16 5.66
CA THR A 161 -13.40 8.57 5.41
C THR A 161 -12.01 8.91 5.95
N THR A 162 -11.34 9.92 5.37
CA THR A 162 -10.03 10.38 5.86
C THR A 162 -10.04 10.66 7.36
N ALA A 163 -11.12 11.26 7.89
CA ALA A 163 -11.29 11.50 9.32
C ALA A 163 -11.34 10.22 10.16
N ASN A 164 -12.02 9.17 9.68
CA ASN A 164 -12.03 7.87 10.35
C ASN A 164 -10.64 7.23 10.34
N ILE A 165 -9.90 7.34 9.21
CA ILE A 165 -8.55 6.78 9.07
C ILE A 165 -7.57 7.51 10.00
N THR A 166 -7.57 8.84 10.03
CA THR A 166 -6.74 9.62 10.96
C THR A 166 -7.05 9.28 12.43
N ALA A 167 -8.30 9.00 12.77
CA ALA A 167 -8.68 8.58 14.12
C ALA A 167 -8.17 7.18 14.53
N LEU A 168 -7.79 6.32 13.57
CA LEU A 168 -7.16 5.02 13.85
C LEU A 168 -5.66 5.14 14.15
N PHE A 169 -5.02 6.24 13.74
CA PHE A 169 -3.59 6.49 13.90
C PHE A 169 -3.35 7.75 14.74
N PRO A 170 -3.66 7.73 16.05
CA PRO A 170 -3.25 8.80 16.96
C PRO A 170 -1.72 8.96 16.92
N ASP A 171 -1.26 10.18 17.18
CA ASP A 171 0.16 10.58 17.19
C ASP A 171 0.90 10.47 15.84
N ALA A 172 0.20 10.09 14.74
CA ALA A 172 0.76 10.16 13.40
C ALA A 172 0.90 11.62 12.94
N ALA A 173 2.10 11.99 12.48
CA ALA A 173 2.38 13.32 11.94
C ALA A 173 1.79 13.53 10.54
N ASN A 174 1.61 12.46 9.78
CA ASN A 174 0.88 12.46 8.51
C ASN A 174 0.18 11.11 8.29
N VAL A 175 -1.01 11.14 7.70
CA VAL A 175 -1.81 9.96 7.36
C VAL A 175 -2.34 10.16 5.94
N THR A 176 -1.88 9.32 5.01
CA THR A 176 -2.24 9.43 3.59
C THR A 176 -2.75 8.11 3.06
N VAL A 177 -3.86 8.13 2.31
CA VAL A 177 -4.34 6.95 1.60
C VAL A 177 -3.48 6.76 0.35
N SER A 178 -2.80 5.61 0.23
CA SER A 178 -1.98 5.29 -0.94
C SER A 178 -2.85 4.76 -2.08
N ASP A 179 -3.71 3.82 -1.77
CA ASP A 179 -4.56 3.08 -2.71
C ASP A 179 -5.72 2.38 -1.98
N HIS A 180 -6.79 2.08 -2.71
CA HIS A 180 -7.86 1.22 -2.24
C HIS A 180 -7.72 -0.16 -2.86
N LYS A 181 -7.68 -1.21 -2.04
CA LYS A 181 -7.63 -2.59 -2.51
C LYS A 181 -9.01 -3.19 -2.50
N VAL A 182 -9.43 -3.76 -3.63
CA VAL A 182 -10.71 -4.46 -3.79
C VAL A 182 -10.39 -5.91 -4.14
N SER A 183 -10.70 -6.82 -3.22
CA SER A 183 -10.53 -8.25 -3.37
C SER A 183 -11.87 -8.97 -3.55
N PHE A 184 -11.93 -9.94 -4.45
CA PHE A 184 -13.12 -10.77 -4.65
C PHE A 184 -12.76 -12.15 -5.21
N PRO A 185 -13.49 -13.22 -4.82
CA PRO A 185 -13.39 -14.51 -5.46
C PRO A 185 -14.19 -14.53 -6.77
N LEU A 186 -13.69 -15.25 -7.77
CA LEU A 186 -14.36 -15.44 -9.06
C LEU A 186 -14.29 -16.91 -9.47
N GLY A 187 -15.45 -17.56 -9.58
CA GLY A 187 -15.54 -18.91 -10.13
C GLY A 187 -15.49 -18.87 -11.67
N VAL A 188 -14.74 -19.79 -12.27
CA VAL A 188 -14.61 -19.91 -13.74
C VAL A 188 -14.55 -21.37 -14.17
N VAL A 189 -15.18 -21.68 -15.30
CA VAL A 189 -15.02 -22.95 -16.03
C VAL A 189 -14.11 -22.73 -17.22
N ARG A 190 -13.11 -23.60 -17.34
CA ARG A 190 -12.32 -23.74 -18.57
C ARG A 190 -13.08 -24.63 -19.56
N LEU A 191 -13.40 -24.10 -20.74
CA LEU A 191 -13.97 -24.89 -21.83
C LEU A 191 -12.82 -25.40 -22.72
N GLY A 192 -12.58 -26.72 -22.71
CA GLY A 192 -11.59 -27.38 -23.55
C GLY A 192 -10.81 -28.47 -22.83
N ALA A 193 -10.65 -29.62 -23.48
CA ALA A 193 -9.92 -30.76 -22.93
C ALA A 193 -8.40 -30.59 -23.07
N GLY A 194 -7.63 -30.91 -22.02
CA GLY A 194 -6.19 -31.20 -22.13
C GLY A 194 -5.21 -30.25 -21.42
N GLY A 195 -5.60 -29.54 -20.35
CA GLY A 195 -4.65 -28.77 -19.54
C GLY A 195 -5.03 -28.73 -18.05
N SER A 196 -4.02 -28.69 -17.16
CA SER A 196 -4.21 -28.40 -15.73
C SER A 196 -4.95 -27.07 -15.58
N GLY A 197 -5.91 -27.00 -14.66
CA GLY A 197 -6.87 -25.91 -14.56
C GLY A 197 -6.22 -24.53 -14.51
N CYS A 198 -5.20 -24.39 -13.66
CA CYS A 198 -4.52 -23.13 -13.36
C CYS A 198 -3.13 -23.00 -14.01
N ASP A 199 -3.02 -23.28 -15.31
CA ASP A 199 -1.77 -23.00 -16.06
C ASP A 199 -1.52 -21.48 -16.26
N ASP A 200 -0.25 -21.09 -16.41
CA ASP A 200 0.15 -19.68 -16.56
C ASP A 200 -0.51 -19.01 -17.77
N ALA A 201 -0.74 -19.77 -18.86
CA ALA A 201 -1.39 -19.27 -20.06
C ALA A 201 -2.86 -18.91 -19.81
N PHE A 202 -3.58 -19.71 -19.01
CA PHE A 202 -4.92 -19.41 -18.53
C PHE A 202 -4.90 -18.15 -17.65
N VAL A 203 -3.99 -18.06 -16.67
CA VAL A 203 -3.89 -16.89 -15.76
C VAL A 203 -3.59 -15.60 -16.54
N VAL A 204 -2.65 -15.62 -17.50
CA VAL A 204 -2.37 -14.48 -18.39
C VAL A 204 -3.59 -14.09 -19.22
N LYS A 205 -4.36 -15.07 -19.71
CA LYS A 205 -5.58 -14.83 -20.50
C LYS A 205 -6.73 -14.27 -19.68
N VAL A 206 -6.92 -14.74 -18.44
CA VAL A 206 -7.83 -14.13 -17.43
C VAL A 206 -7.43 -12.67 -17.23
N ARG A 207 -6.15 -12.41 -16.94
CA ARG A 207 -5.62 -11.06 -16.70
C ARG A 207 -5.87 -10.14 -17.89
N GLY A 208 -5.58 -10.59 -19.10
CA GLY A 208 -5.83 -9.84 -20.34
C GLY A 208 -7.31 -9.47 -20.56
N GLN A 209 -8.24 -10.37 -20.22
CA GLN A 209 -9.68 -10.06 -20.29
C GLN A 209 -10.10 -9.06 -19.20
N LEU A 210 -9.63 -9.23 -17.96
CA LEU A 210 -9.90 -8.29 -16.86
C LEU A 210 -9.43 -6.87 -17.22
N LEU A 211 -8.18 -6.72 -17.66
CA LEU A 211 -7.61 -5.44 -18.11
C LEU A 211 -8.46 -4.79 -19.21
N ARG A 212 -8.76 -5.55 -20.27
CA ARG A 212 -9.51 -5.04 -21.44
C ARG A 212 -10.95 -4.64 -21.11
N ARG A 213 -11.63 -5.37 -20.22
CA ARG A 213 -13.07 -5.23 -19.96
C ARG A 213 -13.37 -4.27 -18.80
N LEU A 214 -12.59 -4.33 -17.73
CA LEU A 214 -12.68 -3.41 -16.58
C LEU A 214 -11.92 -2.10 -16.82
N THR A 215 -11.26 -1.96 -17.97
CA THR A 215 -10.41 -0.80 -18.34
C THR A 215 -9.28 -0.53 -17.33
N LEU A 216 -8.75 -1.59 -16.74
CA LEU A 216 -7.67 -1.54 -15.75
C LEU A 216 -6.29 -1.49 -16.42
N THR A 217 -5.30 -0.94 -15.72
CA THR A 217 -3.88 -1.05 -16.07
C THR A 217 -3.25 -2.28 -15.41
N GLU A 218 -2.11 -2.76 -15.94
CA GLU A 218 -1.43 -3.95 -15.38
C GLU A 218 -1.08 -3.79 -13.90
N GLN A 219 -0.71 -2.57 -13.49
CA GLN A 219 -0.38 -2.22 -12.11
C GLN A 219 -1.58 -2.30 -11.16
N GLN A 220 -2.81 -2.22 -11.67
CA GLN A 220 -4.02 -2.30 -10.85
C GLN A 220 -4.43 -3.75 -10.53
N ILE A 221 -3.88 -4.77 -11.19
CA ILE A 221 -4.11 -6.17 -10.82
C ILE A 221 -2.91 -6.66 -9.99
N VAL A 222 -2.97 -6.40 -8.68
CA VAL A 222 -1.89 -6.72 -7.73
C VAL A 222 -1.67 -8.22 -7.63
N ARG A 223 -2.76 -8.98 -7.52
CA ARG A 223 -2.73 -10.44 -7.34
C ARG A 223 -3.83 -11.09 -8.17
N LEU A 224 -3.48 -12.20 -8.79
CA LEU A 224 -4.40 -13.08 -9.50
C LEU A 224 -3.94 -14.51 -9.22
N GLU A 225 -4.51 -15.12 -8.20
CA GLU A 225 -4.22 -16.51 -7.86
C GLU A 225 -5.33 -17.41 -8.37
N CYS A 226 -4.96 -18.57 -8.90
CA CYS A 226 -5.87 -19.59 -9.38
C CYS A 226 -5.66 -20.84 -8.53
N THR A 227 -6.74 -21.34 -7.93
CA THR A 227 -6.79 -22.65 -7.31
C THR A 227 -7.79 -23.52 -8.07
N GLU A 228 -7.44 -24.78 -8.28
CA GLU A 228 -8.43 -25.77 -8.72
C GLU A 228 -9.44 -25.92 -7.58
N ALA A 229 -10.72 -25.77 -7.89
CA ALA A 229 -11.74 -25.95 -6.87
C ALA A 229 -11.84 -27.45 -6.59
N ASP A 230 -11.34 -27.89 -5.43
CA ASP A 230 -11.51 -29.26 -4.95
C ASP A 230 -12.98 -29.64 -5.10
N THR A 231 -13.30 -30.45 -6.11
CA THR A 231 -14.65 -30.99 -6.28
C THR A 231 -14.95 -31.75 -5.00
N PRO A 232 -15.98 -31.35 -4.22
CA PRO A 232 -16.31 -32.06 -3.00
C PRO A 232 -16.63 -33.49 -3.41
N ALA A 233 -15.73 -34.42 -3.07
CA ALA A 233 -15.88 -35.80 -3.45
C ALA A 233 -17.22 -36.28 -2.91
N ASP A 234 -18.08 -36.80 -3.78
CA ASP A 234 -19.48 -37.18 -3.48
C ASP A 234 -19.56 -38.45 -2.59
N SER A 235 -18.48 -38.72 -1.86
CA SER A 235 -18.39 -39.68 -0.77
C SER A 235 -18.92 -39.00 0.49
N PRO A 236 -20.06 -39.45 1.06
CA PRO A 236 -20.48 -38.94 2.36
C PRO A 236 -19.37 -39.20 3.39
N PRO A 237 -19.02 -38.23 4.25
CA PRO A 237 -18.03 -38.47 5.29
C PRO A 237 -18.50 -39.65 6.14
N PRO A 238 -17.63 -40.66 6.43
CA PRO A 238 -17.99 -41.73 7.33
C PRO A 238 -18.41 -41.12 8.66
N ALA A 239 -19.51 -41.61 9.24
CA ALA A 239 -20.19 -40.98 10.37
C ALA A 239 -19.32 -40.98 11.64
N GLU A 240 -18.43 -40.01 11.75
CA GLU A 240 -17.54 -39.86 12.89
C GLU A 240 -18.33 -39.28 14.07
N SER A 241 -18.73 -40.20 14.97
CA SER A 241 -19.53 -39.92 16.15
C SER A 241 -18.97 -38.72 16.93
N GLY A 242 -19.86 -37.79 17.30
CA GLY A 242 -19.48 -36.53 17.94
C GLY A 242 -18.70 -36.72 19.24
N ARG A 243 -17.37 -36.54 19.19
CA ARG A 243 -16.53 -36.47 20.37
C ARG A 243 -15.86 -35.10 20.46
N ARG A 244 -16.59 -34.14 21.04
CA ARG A 244 -16.07 -32.80 21.39
C ARG A 244 -14.75 -32.95 22.17
N ARG A 245 -13.62 -32.67 21.53
CA ARG A 245 -12.36 -32.41 22.24
C ARG A 245 -12.42 -30.99 22.81
N SER A 246 -12.95 -30.87 24.02
CA SER A 246 -12.55 -29.78 24.90
C SER A 246 -11.04 -29.91 25.17
N VAL A 247 -10.23 -29.02 24.61
CA VAL A 247 -8.85 -28.84 25.06
C VAL A 247 -8.89 -27.97 26.31
N LEU A 248 -9.19 -28.61 27.45
CA LEU A 248 -8.92 -28.08 28.77
C LEU A 248 -7.41 -28.16 28.99
N GLN A 249 -6.71 -27.07 28.70
CA GLN A 249 -5.29 -26.94 29.02
C GLN A 249 -5.17 -26.47 30.47
N GLY A 250 -4.59 -27.30 31.33
CA GLY A 250 -4.45 -26.98 32.75
C GLY A 250 -3.44 -27.87 33.47
N THR A 251 -2.28 -27.30 33.79
CA THR A 251 -1.39 -27.62 34.93
C THR A 251 -0.32 -26.50 35.01
N PRO A 252 0.25 -26.19 36.20
CA PRO A 252 0.37 -24.79 36.60
C PRO A 252 1.77 -24.32 37.07
N ALA A 253 1.82 -23.04 37.45
CA ALA A 253 2.76 -22.42 38.41
C ALA A 253 4.19 -22.08 37.95
N ALA A 254 4.37 -20.83 37.51
CA ALA A 254 5.40 -19.92 38.02
C ALA A 254 4.92 -18.45 37.86
N PRO A 255 5.20 -17.52 38.80
CA PRO A 255 4.67 -16.16 38.74
C PRO A 255 5.56 -15.26 37.86
N ALA A 256 5.24 -15.18 36.57
CA ALA A 256 5.77 -14.15 35.67
C ALA A 256 4.77 -12.98 35.57
N THR A 257 5.30 -11.76 35.62
CA THR A 257 4.56 -10.49 35.56
C THR A 257 3.70 -10.37 34.29
N PRO A 258 2.56 -9.66 34.34
CA PRO A 258 1.72 -9.44 33.15
C PRO A 258 2.41 -8.47 32.19
N GLN A 259 3.14 -9.00 31.21
CA GLN A 259 3.51 -8.24 30.01
C GLN A 259 2.30 -8.14 29.08
N THR A 260 1.69 -6.97 29.05
CA THR A 260 0.68 -6.60 28.07
C THR A 260 1.32 -6.58 26.67
N GLN A 261 1.09 -7.62 25.87
CA GLN A 261 1.55 -7.62 24.48
C GLN A 261 0.80 -6.52 23.68
N PRO A 262 1.50 -5.73 22.83
CA PRO A 262 0.89 -4.64 22.10
C PRO A 262 -0.04 -5.14 20.98
N VAL A 263 -1.25 -4.58 20.95
CA VAL A 263 -2.36 -4.98 20.06
C VAL A 263 -2.04 -4.84 18.56
N LEU A 264 -1.00 -4.08 18.19
CA LEU A 264 -0.57 -3.88 16.81
C LEU A 264 0.08 -5.13 16.16
N ALA A 265 0.55 -6.12 16.94
CA ALA A 265 1.01 -7.39 16.36
C ALA A 265 -0.12 -8.16 15.64
N THR A 266 -1.38 -7.88 15.99
CA THR A 266 -2.57 -8.51 15.40
C THR A 266 -3.13 -7.74 14.20
N LEU A 267 -2.51 -6.62 13.80
CA LEU A 267 -2.78 -5.92 12.52
C LEU A 267 -1.91 -6.43 11.36
N SER A 268 -1.01 -7.40 11.61
CA SER A 268 -0.53 -8.29 10.55
C SER A 268 -1.72 -9.15 10.10
N ALA A 269 -2.53 -8.62 9.19
CA ALA A 269 -3.67 -9.32 8.61
C ALA A 269 -3.20 -10.71 8.16
N ALA A 270 -3.69 -11.76 8.82
CA ALA A 270 -3.45 -13.12 8.38
C ALA A 270 -3.89 -13.18 6.91
N PRO A 271 -3.04 -13.68 5.98
CA PRO A 271 -3.32 -13.59 4.55
C PRO A 271 -4.71 -14.17 4.31
N TRP A 272 -5.64 -13.29 3.93
CA TRP A 272 -7.06 -13.62 3.95
C TRP A 272 -7.29 -14.78 2.99
N ALA A 273 -7.64 -15.94 3.55
CA ALA A 273 -8.11 -17.05 2.77
C ALA A 273 -9.51 -16.66 2.26
N PRO A 274 -9.71 -16.44 0.94
CA PRO A 274 -11.04 -16.18 0.42
C PRO A 274 -11.98 -17.30 0.87
N PRO A 275 -13.22 -16.97 1.31
CA PRO A 275 -14.21 -18.01 1.51
C PRO A 275 -14.38 -18.76 0.19
N PRO A 276 -14.45 -20.10 0.19
CA PRO A 276 -14.55 -20.87 -1.04
C PRO A 276 -15.77 -20.38 -1.85
N PRO A 277 -15.62 -20.18 -3.17
CA PRO A 277 -16.67 -19.56 -3.98
C PRO A 277 -17.95 -20.38 -3.86
N ARG A 278 -19.01 -19.75 -3.35
CA ARG A 278 -20.32 -20.40 -3.15
C ARG A 278 -20.98 -20.82 -4.47
N ALA A 279 -20.60 -20.18 -5.57
CA ALA A 279 -21.06 -20.55 -6.90
C ALA A 279 -20.30 -21.78 -7.42
N THR A 280 -20.78 -22.96 -7.05
CA THR A 280 -20.41 -24.19 -7.75
C THR A 280 -20.98 -24.13 -9.17
N CYS A 281 -20.10 -24.01 -10.15
CA CYS A 281 -20.51 -24.20 -11.53
C CYS A 281 -21.00 -25.62 -11.72
N LYS A 282 -22.25 -25.77 -12.17
CA LYS A 282 -22.71 -27.06 -12.69
C LYS A 282 -22.01 -27.28 -14.02
N SER A 283 -20.93 -28.06 -13.99
CA SER A 283 -20.06 -28.27 -15.14
C SER A 283 -20.87 -28.77 -16.35
N PRO A 284 -20.71 -28.18 -17.55
CA PRO A 284 -21.49 -28.54 -18.73
C PRO A 284 -21.06 -29.90 -19.33
N GLY A 285 -19.99 -30.52 -18.85
CA GLY A 285 -19.52 -31.83 -19.32
C GLY A 285 -18.46 -32.44 -18.39
N PRO A 286 -18.09 -33.72 -18.61
CA PRO A 286 -17.14 -34.44 -17.74
C PRO A 286 -15.72 -33.86 -17.77
N ASP A 287 -15.34 -33.15 -18.83
CA ASP A 287 -13.96 -32.64 -19.04
C ASP A 287 -13.77 -31.18 -18.56
N ALA A 288 -14.82 -30.53 -18.06
CA ALA A 288 -14.77 -29.13 -17.68
C ALA A 288 -14.40 -28.95 -16.19
N ALA A 289 -13.19 -28.45 -15.94
CA ALA A 289 -12.68 -28.11 -14.61
C ALA A 289 -13.28 -26.80 -14.08
N SER A 290 -13.73 -26.83 -12.82
CA SER A 290 -14.14 -25.63 -12.08
C SER A 290 -12.94 -25.05 -11.33
N LEU A 291 -12.70 -23.76 -11.50
CA LEU A 291 -11.55 -23.05 -10.97
C LEU A 291 -12.01 -21.89 -10.10
N ALA A 292 -11.28 -21.64 -9.02
CA ALA A 292 -11.47 -20.50 -8.14
C ALA A 292 -10.33 -19.50 -8.38
N LEU A 293 -10.66 -18.28 -8.80
CA LEU A 293 -9.72 -17.18 -8.88
C LEU A 293 -9.87 -16.29 -7.65
N ALA A 294 -8.76 -15.94 -7.00
CA ALA A 294 -8.67 -14.85 -6.05
C ALA A 294 -8.07 -13.63 -6.75
N ILE A 295 -8.83 -12.54 -6.83
CA ILE A 295 -8.45 -11.33 -7.56
C ILE A 295 -8.29 -10.19 -6.55
N ASP A 296 -7.09 -9.65 -6.42
CA ASP A 296 -6.82 -8.42 -5.66
C ASP A 296 -6.51 -7.27 -6.62
N LEU A 297 -7.38 -6.26 -6.65
CA LEU A 297 -7.20 -5.04 -7.40
C LEU A 297 -6.68 -3.92 -6.50
N SER A 298 -5.76 -3.08 -6.99
CA SER A 298 -5.42 -1.79 -6.38
C SER A 298 -5.97 -0.66 -7.24
N LEU A 299 -6.71 0.24 -6.61
CA LEU A 299 -7.42 1.35 -7.23
C LEU A 299 -6.88 2.68 -6.68
N PRO A 300 -6.83 3.77 -7.48
CA PRO A 300 -6.39 5.08 -7.02
C PRO A 300 -7.15 5.55 -5.76
N PRO A 301 -6.52 6.35 -4.87
CA PRO A 301 -7.11 6.77 -3.58
C PRO A 301 -8.36 7.66 -3.74
N GLU A 302 -8.60 8.24 -4.91
CA GLU A 302 -9.81 9.00 -5.25
C GLU A 302 -11.00 8.10 -5.68
N THR A 303 -10.81 6.77 -5.72
CA THR A 303 -11.81 5.84 -6.25
C THR A 303 -12.84 5.49 -5.18
N ASN A 304 -14.12 5.74 -5.48
CA ASN A 304 -15.22 5.23 -4.68
C ASN A 304 -15.29 3.69 -4.80
N THR A 305 -14.80 2.97 -3.79
CA THR A 305 -14.73 1.50 -3.77
C THR A 305 -16.08 0.83 -3.96
N THR A 306 -17.15 1.34 -3.34
CA THR A 306 -18.51 0.81 -3.50
C THR A 306 -18.97 0.91 -4.96
N ALA A 307 -18.77 2.07 -5.61
CA ALA A 307 -19.14 2.25 -7.03
C ALA A 307 -18.26 1.40 -7.97
N ALA A 308 -16.98 1.23 -7.65
CA ALA A 308 -16.08 0.35 -8.38
C ALA A 308 -16.53 -1.12 -8.28
N SER A 309 -16.80 -1.63 -7.08
CA SER A 309 -17.29 -3.01 -6.88
C SER A 309 -18.62 -3.27 -7.60
N ILE A 310 -19.56 -2.32 -7.60
CA ILE A 310 -20.81 -2.42 -8.39
C ILE A 310 -20.49 -2.52 -9.88
N THR A 311 -19.64 -1.62 -10.40
CA THR A 311 -19.26 -1.62 -11.83
C THR A 311 -18.54 -2.91 -12.23
N ILE A 312 -17.67 -3.45 -11.36
CA ILE A 312 -16.97 -4.72 -11.58
C ILE A 312 -17.99 -5.87 -11.58
N ALA A 313 -18.90 -5.94 -10.61
CA ALA A 313 -19.93 -6.97 -10.54
C ALA A 313 -20.86 -6.95 -11.78
N GLU A 314 -21.29 -5.77 -12.23
CA GLU A 314 -22.07 -5.60 -13.46
C GLU A 314 -21.31 -6.07 -14.71
N ILE A 315 -20.03 -5.71 -14.84
CA ILE A 315 -19.20 -6.16 -15.98
C ILE A 315 -19.01 -7.68 -15.93
N LEU A 316 -18.72 -8.27 -14.77
CA LEU A 316 -18.59 -9.73 -14.61
C LEU A 316 -19.92 -10.45 -14.90
N ALA A 317 -21.06 -9.86 -14.55
CA ALA A 317 -22.38 -10.39 -14.90
C ALA A 317 -22.55 -10.50 -16.43
N THR A 318 -22.08 -9.51 -17.20
CA THR A 318 -22.12 -9.59 -18.67
C THR A 318 -21.22 -10.69 -19.27
N TRP A 319 -20.20 -11.19 -18.56
CA TRP A 319 -19.40 -12.34 -19.01
C TRP A 319 -20.01 -13.68 -18.60
N SER A 320 -20.85 -13.69 -17.56
CA SER A 320 -21.62 -14.88 -17.14
C SER A 320 -22.85 -15.15 -18.01
N ALA A 321 -23.16 -14.24 -18.94
CA ALA A 321 -24.23 -14.43 -19.92
C ALA A 321 -24.02 -15.75 -20.69
N PRO A 322 -25.07 -16.54 -20.92
CA PRO A 322 -24.92 -17.82 -21.60
C PRO A 322 -24.33 -17.60 -22.99
N ALA A 323 -23.21 -18.27 -23.26
CA ALA A 323 -22.74 -18.45 -24.62
C ALA A 323 -23.82 -19.22 -25.38
N ASN A 324 -24.62 -18.54 -26.19
CA ASN A 324 -25.49 -19.20 -27.16
C ASN A 324 -24.58 -20.12 -27.99
N ASN A 325 -24.98 -21.39 -28.14
CA ASN A 325 -24.10 -22.52 -28.47
C ASN A 325 -23.34 -22.45 -29.82
N ASP A 326 -23.50 -21.38 -30.60
CA ASP A 326 -23.10 -21.27 -32.00
C ASP A 326 -21.86 -20.38 -32.25
N THR A 327 -21.24 -19.77 -31.22
CA THR A 327 -20.00 -18.98 -31.42
C THR A 327 -18.73 -19.81 -31.29
N GLU A 328 -18.06 -20.05 -32.44
CA GLU A 328 -16.78 -20.78 -32.59
C GLU A 328 -15.60 -20.21 -31.76
N ASP A 329 -15.70 -18.98 -31.24
CA ASP A 329 -14.78 -18.45 -30.22
C ASP A 329 -14.71 -19.31 -28.93
N ALA A 330 -15.65 -20.25 -28.74
CA ALA A 330 -15.66 -21.24 -27.67
C ALA A 330 -14.40 -22.13 -27.60
N ALA A 331 -13.63 -22.27 -28.69
CA ALA A 331 -12.31 -22.95 -28.68
C ALA A 331 -11.29 -22.27 -27.74
N ASN A 332 -11.57 -21.03 -27.31
CA ASN A 332 -10.81 -20.29 -26.32
C ASN A 332 -11.65 -19.96 -25.06
N GLY A 333 -12.81 -20.59 -24.88
CA GLY A 333 -13.86 -20.21 -23.96
C GLY A 333 -13.50 -20.33 -22.47
N MET A 334 -13.68 -19.22 -21.76
CA MET A 334 -13.70 -19.14 -20.30
C MET A 334 -15.10 -18.67 -19.92
N LEU A 335 -15.81 -19.46 -19.13
CA LEU A 335 -17.17 -19.14 -18.68
C LEU A 335 -17.13 -18.73 -17.20
N ILE A 336 -17.67 -17.58 -16.84
CA ILE A 336 -17.76 -17.17 -15.44
C ILE A 336 -18.93 -17.88 -14.75
N CYS A 337 -18.68 -18.41 -13.55
CA CYS A 337 -19.64 -19.12 -12.69
C CYS A 337 -20.62 -18.17 -11.99
N GLY A 338 -21.34 -17.35 -12.76
CA GLY A 338 -22.16 -16.27 -12.25
C GLY A 338 -21.33 -15.09 -11.72
N PRO A 339 -21.90 -13.87 -11.69
CA PRO A 339 -21.21 -12.74 -11.09
C PRO A 339 -21.03 -12.97 -9.59
N PRO A 340 -19.90 -12.54 -9.00
CA PRO A 340 -19.79 -12.48 -7.55
C PRO A 340 -20.84 -11.49 -7.00
N GLY A 341 -21.54 -11.91 -5.95
CA GLY A 341 -22.41 -11.02 -5.17
C GLY A 341 -21.60 -9.91 -4.51
N LEU A 342 -22.22 -8.75 -4.28
CA LEU A 342 -21.55 -7.59 -3.67
C LEU A 342 -21.03 -7.89 -2.25
N ASP A 343 -21.62 -8.87 -1.56
CA ASP A 343 -21.20 -9.40 -0.26
C ASP A 343 -19.87 -10.20 -0.31
N MET A 344 -19.45 -10.65 -1.50
CA MET A 344 -18.16 -11.31 -1.70
C MET A 344 -17.02 -10.34 -2.07
N PHE A 345 -17.32 -9.07 -2.33
CA PHE A 345 -16.30 -8.04 -2.48
C PHE A 345 -15.86 -7.53 -1.11
N ARG A 346 -14.56 -7.59 -0.84
CA ARG A 346 -13.95 -6.89 0.30
C ARG A 346 -13.16 -5.70 -0.24
N SER A 347 -13.40 -4.54 0.35
CA SER A 347 -12.52 -3.39 0.17
C SER A 347 -11.69 -3.18 1.42
N SER A 348 -10.46 -2.74 1.22
CA SER A 348 -9.53 -2.37 2.26
C SER A 348 -8.75 -1.15 1.80
N THR A 349 -8.55 -0.20 2.69
CA THR A 349 -7.84 1.03 2.41
C THR A 349 -6.37 0.85 2.81
N SER A 350 -5.46 1.05 1.88
CA SER A 350 -4.02 1.04 2.13
C SER A 350 -3.57 2.44 2.52
N VAL A 351 -2.96 2.55 3.69
CA VAL A 351 -2.67 3.82 4.35
C VAL A 351 -1.17 3.92 4.63
N ASN A 352 -0.53 4.94 4.06
CA ASN A 352 0.81 5.35 4.43
C ASN A 352 0.74 6.31 5.62
N VAL A 353 1.22 5.82 6.76
CA VAL A 353 1.27 6.53 8.04
C VAL A 353 2.71 6.95 8.31
N THR A 354 2.92 8.23 8.61
CA THR A 354 4.21 8.78 9.02
C THR A 354 4.14 9.23 10.47
N TYR A 355 4.95 8.61 11.33
CA TYR A 355 5.19 9.07 12.70
C TYR A 355 6.45 9.93 12.74
N ALA A 356 6.43 11.02 13.51
CA ALA A 356 7.59 11.86 13.75
C ALA A 356 7.98 11.76 15.23
N VAL A 357 9.06 11.03 15.52
CA VAL A 357 9.54 10.82 16.90
C VAL A 357 10.68 11.80 17.19
N PRO A 358 10.52 12.78 18.09
CA PRO A 358 11.58 13.70 18.47
C PRO A 358 12.60 12.98 19.36
N LEU A 359 13.84 12.83 18.88
CA LEU A 359 14.89 12.07 19.53
C LEU A 359 15.81 12.95 20.38
N SER A 360 16.22 12.42 21.54
CA SER A 360 17.35 12.92 22.31
C SER A 360 18.67 12.68 21.56
N THR A 361 19.77 13.29 22.02
CA THR A 361 21.10 13.06 21.42
C THR A 361 21.49 11.57 21.45
N GLN A 362 21.13 10.85 22.52
CA GLN A 362 21.35 9.41 22.62
C GLN A 362 20.51 8.64 21.59
N GLY A 363 19.24 9.00 21.43
CA GLY A 363 18.37 8.40 20.41
C GLY A 363 18.91 8.61 18.99
N ALA A 364 19.31 9.84 18.66
CA ALA A 364 19.85 10.19 17.35
C ALA A 364 21.11 9.38 16.99
N VAL A 365 22.04 9.21 17.94
CA VAL A 365 23.25 8.39 17.76
C VAL A 365 22.91 6.90 17.57
N GLN A 366 21.90 6.39 18.26
CA GLN A 366 21.53 4.98 18.19
C GLN A 366 20.74 4.60 16.93
N TYR A 367 19.79 5.44 16.50
CA TYR A 367 18.92 5.15 15.34
C TYR A 367 19.48 5.68 14.01
N GLY A 368 20.36 6.68 14.01
CA GLY A 368 20.94 7.25 12.79
C GLY A 368 21.53 6.21 11.84
N PRO A 369 22.46 5.35 12.28
CA PRO A 369 23.06 4.31 11.42
C PRO A 369 22.06 3.31 10.82
N GLN A 370 20.89 3.14 11.44
CA GLN A 370 19.83 2.24 10.95
C GLN A 370 19.00 2.89 9.84
N CYS A 371 18.82 4.21 9.88
CA CYS A 371 18.03 4.95 8.89
C CYS A 371 18.88 5.58 7.77
N ASP A 372 20.16 5.86 7.99
CA ASP A 372 21.07 6.37 6.95
C ASP A 372 21.31 5.37 5.81
N GLY A 373 21.22 4.06 6.10
CA GLY A 373 21.32 3.00 5.09
C GLY A 373 20.06 2.77 4.26
N SER A 374 18.91 3.25 4.74
CA SER A 374 17.63 3.18 4.03
C SER A 374 17.55 4.34 3.04
N THR A 375 18.16 4.19 1.86
CA THR A 375 18.09 5.19 0.77
C THR A 375 16.64 5.45 0.36
N SER A 376 16.01 6.44 1.01
CA SER A 376 14.70 7.05 0.73
C SER A 376 13.84 6.27 -0.26
N ALA A 377 13.37 5.08 0.13
CA ALA A 377 12.39 4.35 -0.65
C ALA A 377 11.19 5.27 -0.86
N SER A 378 10.84 5.53 -2.12
CA SER A 378 9.75 6.44 -2.43
C SER A 378 8.49 5.91 -1.73
N PRO A 379 7.69 6.73 -1.03
CA PRO A 379 6.59 6.23 -0.19
C PRO A 379 5.54 5.42 -0.99
N SER A 380 5.56 5.49 -2.31
CA SER A 380 4.76 4.68 -3.24
C SER A 380 5.21 3.22 -3.42
N GLU A 381 6.40 2.82 -2.94
CA GLU A 381 6.98 1.48 -3.15
C GLU A 381 7.11 0.63 -1.86
N LEU A 382 6.67 1.15 -0.70
CA LEU A 382 6.65 0.37 0.54
C LEU A 382 5.61 -0.75 0.44
N VAL A 383 6.10 -1.98 0.24
CA VAL A 383 5.26 -3.19 0.24
C VAL A 383 4.65 -3.38 1.63
N SER A 384 3.37 -3.75 1.68
CA SER A 384 2.61 -3.93 2.93
C SER A 384 3.40 -4.69 4.01
N GLY A 385 3.65 -4.04 5.15
CA GLY A 385 4.45 -4.59 6.25
C GLY A 385 5.92 -4.13 6.29
N GLN A 386 6.42 -3.41 5.28
CA GLN A 386 7.72 -2.73 5.37
C GLN A 386 7.61 -1.44 6.19
N VAL A 387 8.62 -1.22 7.04
CA VAL A 387 8.80 0.02 7.80
C VAL A 387 10.01 0.74 7.24
N GLY A 388 9.80 1.89 6.60
CA GLY A 388 10.87 2.78 6.19
C GLY A 388 11.18 3.79 7.31
N CYS A 389 12.43 4.18 7.48
CA CYS A 389 12.78 5.27 8.39
C CYS A 389 13.74 6.29 7.77
N LEU A 390 13.58 7.55 8.19
CA LEU A 390 14.38 8.70 7.77
C LEU A 390 14.69 9.52 9.01
N MET A 391 15.96 9.79 9.29
CA MET A 391 16.35 10.67 10.40
C MET A 391 16.74 12.05 9.86
N VAL A 392 16.24 13.10 10.51
CA VAL A 392 16.64 14.49 10.24
C VAL A 392 17.31 15.05 11.49
N VAL A 393 18.62 15.23 11.46
CA VAL A 393 19.37 15.89 12.54
C VAL A 393 18.98 17.36 12.58
N ILE A 394 18.53 17.83 13.74
CA ILE A 394 18.32 19.26 13.96
C ILE A 394 19.70 19.85 14.28
N PRO A 395 20.23 20.78 13.49
CA PRO A 395 21.44 21.48 13.87
C PRO A 395 21.11 22.23 15.16
N SER A 396 21.73 21.80 16.26
CA SER A 396 21.64 22.52 17.52
C SER A 396 22.12 23.94 17.26
N VAL A 397 21.23 24.91 17.45
CA VAL A 397 21.60 26.32 17.46
C VAL A 397 22.51 26.46 18.67
N VAL A 398 23.83 26.39 18.42
CA VAL A 398 24.85 26.63 19.43
C VAL A 398 24.59 28.04 19.92
N ASP A 399 24.06 28.12 21.14
CA ASP A 399 23.58 29.38 21.69
C ASP A 399 24.74 30.38 21.68
N GLY A 400 24.53 31.50 20.97
CA GLY A 400 25.59 32.37 20.47
C GLY A 400 26.21 33.20 21.58
N GLY A 401 26.98 32.57 22.47
CA GLY A 401 27.24 33.10 23.81
C GLY A 401 28.66 32.97 24.35
N GLN A 402 29.62 32.34 23.63
CA GLN A 402 31.03 32.43 24.05
C GLN A 402 32.01 32.22 22.89
N PRO A 403 32.88 33.20 22.56
CA PRO A 403 34.01 32.95 21.68
C PRO A 403 34.92 31.94 22.37
N SER A 404 35.32 30.89 21.63
CA SER A 404 36.18 29.84 22.15
C SER A 404 37.51 30.44 22.59
N ARG A 405 37.72 30.54 23.91
CA ARG A 405 38.95 31.04 24.48
C ARG A 405 40.00 29.95 24.31
N GLU A 406 40.84 30.13 23.30
CA GLU A 406 41.94 29.25 22.93
C GLU A 406 42.79 28.87 24.15
N VAL A 407 42.59 27.66 24.67
CA VAL A 407 43.35 27.14 25.80
C VAL A 407 44.71 26.69 25.28
N THR A 408 45.65 27.62 25.31
CA THR A 408 47.06 27.38 25.00
C THR A 408 47.59 26.22 25.84
N SER A 409 48.07 25.16 25.17
CA SER A 409 48.67 24.00 25.84
C SER A 409 50.03 24.39 26.45
N PRO A 410 50.39 23.91 27.67
CA PRO A 410 51.69 24.19 28.27
C PRO A 410 52.82 23.39 27.60
N PRO A 411 54.06 23.92 27.58
CA PRO A 411 55.18 23.30 26.86
C PRO A 411 55.80 22.11 27.61
N PRO A 412 56.41 21.14 26.88
CA PRO A 412 57.10 20.00 27.49
C PRO A 412 58.44 20.38 28.13
N ARG A 413 58.75 19.75 29.27
CA ARG A 413 59.98 19.95 30.06
C ARG A 413 61.06 18.92 29.67
N PRO A 414 62.36 19.27 29.58
CA PRO A 414 63.40 18.35 29.10
C PRO A 414 64.14 17.57 30.21
N SER A 415 64.75 16.43 29.81
CA SER A 415 65.85 15.67 30.47
C SER A 415 65.51 14.94 31.81
N SER A 416 66.12 13.80 32.22
CA SER A 416 67.41 13.17 31.85
C SER A 416 67.48 11.64 32.17
N GLY A 417 68.21 10.84 31.36
CA GLY A 417 69.02 9.65 31.77
C GLY A 417 68.36 8.35 32.31
N THR A 418 68.94 7.12 32.25
CA THR A 418 70.21 6.63 31.66
C THR A 418 70.21 5.07 31.54
N THR A 419 70.68 4.49 30.41
CA THR A 419 71.20 3.08 30.17
C THR A 419 70.37 1.84 30.57
N SER A 420 70.26 0.76 29.77
CA SER A 420 71.41 -0.04 29.24
C SER A 420 71.05 -1.08 28.15
N ALA A 421 72.07 -1.51 27.39
CA ALA A 421 72.19 -2.70 26.52
C ALA A 421 71.35 -2.86 25.21
N LEU A 422 72.02 -2.58 24.07
CA LEU A 422 71.82 -3.17 22.72
C LEU A 422 72.63 -4.50 22.60
N PRO A 423 72.73 -5.23 21.45
CA PRO A 423 72.21 -5.01 20.08
C PRO A 423 71.20 -6.13 19.66
N SER A 424 70.70 -6.34 18.43
CA SER A 424 70.74 -5.74 17.07
C SER A 424 69.50 -6.28 16.30
N SER A 425 69.06 -5.87 15.09
CA SER A 425 69.46 -4.85 14.10
C SER A 425 68.28 -4.60 13.12
N ALA A 426 68.38 -3.55 12.28
CA ALA A 426 67.94 -3.41 10.87
C ALA A 426 66.61 -4.04 10.37
N ASP A 427 65.72 -3.38 9.62
CA ASP A 427 65.54 -2.00 9.11
C ASP A 427 64.01 -1.82 8.91
N GLY A 428 63.35 -0.67 8.78
CA GLY A 428 63.76 0.71 8.57
C GLY A 428 62.68 1.42 7.72
N ASN A 429 62.25 2.62 8.14
CA ASN A 429 61.38 3.58 7.43
C ASN A 429 59.83 3.37 7.44
N ALA A 430 59.20 4.07 8.39
CA ALA A 430 58.11 5.01 8.03
C ALA A 430 58.73 6.42 7.96
N PRO A 431 58.16 7.40 7.22
CA PRO A 431 57.24 8.31 7.90
C PRO A 431 56.12 8.95 7.05
N GLY A 432 55.04 9.37 7.73
CA GLY A 432 54.56 10.76 7.59
C GLY A 432 53.38 11.09 6.66
N SER A 433 52.31 11.58 7.30
CA SER A 433 51.55 12.81 6.94
C SER A 433 50.69 12.88 5.66
N SER A 434 49.55 13.58 5.82
CA SER A 434 48.82 14.39 4.82
C SER A 434 48.41 13.73 3.49
N ASP A 435 47.14 13.31 3.38
CA ASP A 435 46.11 14.22 2.83
C ASP A 435 44.71 13.60 2.81
N ALA A 436 43.72 14.36 3.28
CA ALA A 436 42.31 14.01 3.14
C ALA A 436 41.84 14.36 1.72
N THR A 437 42.05 13.46 0.75
CA THR A 437 41.57 13.64 -0.62
C THR A 437 40.04 13.68 -0.65
N ALA A 438 39.48 14.89 -0.80
CA ALA A 438 38.05 15.10 -0.98
C ALA A 438 37.53 14.32 -2.20
N SER A 439 36.79 13.24 -1.95
CA SER A 439 36.12 12.45 -2.98
C SER A 439 35.01 13.29 -3.63
N LYS A 440 35.36 13.98 -4.72
CA LYS A 440 34.47 14.87 -5.49
C LYS A 440 33.47 14.05 -6.30
N GLY A 441 32.53 13.42 -5.59
CA GLY A 441 31.51 12.54 -6.11
C GLY A 441 30.71 13.18 -7.26
N LYS A 442 30.63 12.48 -8.38
CA LYS A 442 30.23 13.01 -9.68
C LYS A 442 28.70 13.20 -9.78
N LYS A 443 28.15 14.21 -9.11
CA LYS A 443 26.70 14.55 -9.01
C LYS A 443 25.94 14.79 -10.35
N ARG A 444 26.54 14.51 -11.52
CA ARG A 444 25.92 14.73 -12.84
C ARG A 444 24.87 13.68 -13.25
N SER A 445 24.82 12.51 -12.60
CA SER A 445 23.86 11.45 -12.96
C SER A 445 22.42 11.74 -12.49
N SER A 446 22.25 12.44 -11.37
CA SER A 446 20.91 12.71 -10.79
C SER A 446 20.09 13.69 -11.63
N LEU A 447 20.73 14.70 -12.21
CA LEU A 447 20.07 15.67 -13.10
C LEU A 447 19.49 15.01 -14.36
N LEU A 448 20.21 14.05 -14.95
CA LEU A 448 19.76 13.33 -16.15
C LEU A 448 18.52 12.46 -15.87
N MET A 449 18.48 11.76 -14.74
CA MET A 449 17.28 11.04 -14.29
C MET A 449 16.07 11.98 -14.15
N LEU A 450 16.25 13.14 -13.52
CA LEU A 450 15.16 14.09 -13.29
C LEU A 450 14.62 14.66 -14.62
N ILE A 451 15.49 14.94 -15.59
CA ILE A 451 15.09 15.39 -16.94
C ILE A 451 14.26 14.31 -17.66
N ILE A 452 14.64 13.02 -17.56
CA ILE A 452 13.91 11.90 -18.18
C ILE A 452 12.51 11.77 -17.55
N ILE A 453 12.39 11.87 -16.22
CA ILE A 453 11.09 11.81 -15.53
C ILE A 453 10.19 12.97 -15.97
N VAL A 454 10.70 14.20 -16.02
CA VAL A 454 9.92 15.37 -16.48
C VAL A 454 9.48 15.21 -17.93
N ALA A 455 10.35 14.70 -18.81
CA ALA A 455 10.01 14.42 -20.21
C ALA A 455 8.90 13.37 -20.34
N ALA A 456 8.94 12.30 -19.55
CA ALA A 456 7.90 11.26 -19.52
C ALA A 456 6.55 11.82 -19.03
N CYS A 457 6.55 12.66 -17.99
CA CYS A 457 5.33 13.33 -17.51
C CYS A 457 4.73 14.26 -18.58
N VAL A 458 5.54 15.04 -19.30
CA VAL A 458 5.06 15.90 -20.40
C VAL A 458 4.49 15.07 -21.55
N LEU A 459 5.11 13.94 -21.90
CA LEU A 459 4.61 13.02 -22.93
C LEU A 459 3.24 12.42 -22.53
N MET A 460 3.09 12.00 -21.27
CA MET A 460 1.82 11.50 -20.74
C MET A 460 0.71 12.56 -20.78
N LEU A 461 1.01 13.81 -20.40
CA LEU A 461 0.04 14.91 -20.50
C LEU A 461 -0.36 15.22 -21.96
N ALA A 462 0.58 15.12 -22.90
CA ALA A 462 0.29 15.24 -24.33
C ALA A 462 -0.62 14.11 -24.84
N LEU A 463 -0.41 12.87 -24.40
CA LEU A 463 -1.28 11.73 -24.75
C LEU A 463 -2.67 11.85 -24.13
N CYS A 464 -2.78 12.27 -22.87
CA CYS A 464 -4.06 12.52 -22.20
C CYS A 464 -4.87 13.63 -22.90
N THR A 465 -4.24 14.75 -23.28
CA THR A 465 -4.93 15.82 -24.02
C THR A 465 -5.38 15.38 -25.42
N LEU A 466 -4.58 14.57 -26.13
CA LEU A 466 -4.99 13.93 -27.39
C LEU A 466 -6.21 13.03 -27.21
N LEU A 467 -6.24 12.18 -26.18
CA LEU A 467 -7.40 11.32 -25.88
C LEU A 467 -8.67 12.13 -25.59
N VAL A 468 -8.56 13.20 -24.80
CA VAL A 468 -9.70 14.12 -24.54
C VAL A 468 -10.19 14.76 -25.84
N VAL A 469 -9.31 15.22 -26.72
CA VAL A 469 -9.69 15.79 -28.03
C VAL A 469 -10.37 14.74 -28.91
N VAL A 470 -9.90 13.50 -28.94
CA VAL A 470 -10.53 12.39 -29.67
C VAL A 470 -11.93 12.08 -29.13
N LEU A 471 -12.09 11.99 -27.80
CA LEU A 471 -13.39 11.76 -27.16
C LEU A 471 -14.38 12.92 -27.42
N VAL A 472 -13.92 14.17 -27.36
CA VAL A 472 -14.73 15.36 -27.69
C VAL A 472 -15.12 15.35 -29.17
N ARG A 473 -14.20 15.02 -30.10
CA ARG A 473 -14.51 14.86 -31.52
C ARG A 473 -15.52 13.73 -31.76
N ARG A 474 -15.40 12.59 -31.06
CA ARG A 474 -16.34 11.46 -31.16
C ARG A 474 -17.73 11.82 -30.63
N ARG A 475 -17.83 12.52 -29.49
CA ARG A 475 -19.09 13.07 -28.97
C ARG A 475 -19.71 14.10 -29.92
N ARG A 476 -18.90 14.98 -30.54
CA ARG A 476 -19.37 15.94 -31.55
C ARG A 476 -19.86 15.27 -32.84
N ARG A 477 -19.28 14.14 -33.26
CA ARG A 477 -19.79 13.36 -34.41
C ARG A 477 -21.17 12.75 -34.12
N ARG A 478 -21.35 12.07 -32.98
CA ARG A 478 -22.67 11.53 -32.58
C ARG A 478 -23.77 12.60 -32.56
N ARG A 479 -23.49 13.78 -31.98
CA ARG A 479 -24.43 14.92 -31.99
C ARG A 479 -24.72 15.54 -33.36
N LYS A 480 -23.91 15.27 -34.38
CA LYS A 480 -24.23 15.62 -35.77
C LYS A 480 -25.10 14.54 -36.42
N GLU A 481 -24.76 13.28 -36.23
CA GLU A 481 -25.52 12.12 -36.72
C GLU A 481 -26.96 12.14 -36.18
N GLU A 482 -27.16 12.45 -34.90
CA GLU A 482 -28.50 12.66 -34.29
C GLU A 482 -29.31 13.76 -34.98
N ARG A 483 -28.70 14.93 -35.24
CA ARG A 483 -29.37 16.06 -35.92
C ARG A 483 -29.64 15.82 -37.40
N GLU A 484 -28.81 15.01 -38.06
CA GLU A 484 -29.03 14.59 -39.45
C GLU A 484 -30.12 13.51 -39.53
N ALA A 485 -30.27 12.66 -38.51
CA ALA A 485 -31.39 11.74 -38.38
C ALA A 485 -32.72 12.47 -38.13
N GLU A 486 -32.76 13.44 -37.20
CA GLU A 486 -33.94 14.28 -36.96
C GLU A 486 -34.40 15.01 -38.24
N ARG A 487 -33.48 15.59 -39.01
CA ARG A 487 -33.78 16.25 -40.29
C ARG A 487 -34.29 15.32 -41.38
N ARG A 488 -33.89 14.04 -41.38
CA ARG A 488 -34.41 13.03 -42.30
C ARG A 488 -35.81 12.57 -41.90
N ALA A 489 -36.07 12.45 -40.59
CA ALA A 489 -37.41 12.16 -40.09
C ALA A 489 -38.38 13.29 -40.46
N SER A 490 -38.03 14.55 -40.20
CA SER A 490 -38.86 15.73 -40.50
C SER A 490 -38.95 16.11 -41.99
N SER A 491 -38.54 15.23 -42.91
CA SER A 491 -38.57 15.43 -44.37
C SER A 491 -39.39 14.36 -45.09
N ASN A 492 -39.92 13.37 -44.36
CA ASN A 492 -40.79 12.31 -44.86
C ASN A 492 -42.25 12.44 -44.37
N ASP A 493 -42.53 13.38 -43.47
CA ASP A 493 -43.85 13.97 -43.20
C ASP A 493 -44.03 15.24 -44.08
#